data_AF-A0A2V9JMM1-F1
#
_entry.id   AF-A0A2V9JMM1-F1
#
_cell.length_a   1.000
_cell.length_b   1.000
_cell.length_c   1.000
_cell.angle_alpha   90.00
_cell.angle_beta   90.00
_cell.angle_gamma   90.00
#
_symmetry.space_group_name_H-M   'P 1'
#
loop_
_entity.id
_entity.type
_entity.pdbx_description
1 polymer ?
#
loop_
_entity_poly.entity_id
_entity_poly.type
_entity_poly.pdbx_seq_one_letter_code
_entity_poly.pdbx_strand_id
1 'polypeptide(L)'
;MDIGKRIRQLREVKGLSQGDIERRSGLLRSYISRVEGGYTTPSLATLDKFAKALEVQTYQLLFQGEGRPVVARLPEQAGLSKPVKRVVKLFESMSSTNRKLLLTMASKFAKP
;
A
#
# COMPACT_ATOMS: atom_id res chain seq x y z
N MET A 1 -9.08 -8.54 -3.97
CA MET A 1 -8.65 -8.13 -2.62
C MET A 1 -9.86 -7.55 -1.90
N ASP A 2 -10.45 -8.31 -0.97
CA ASP A 2 -11.67 -7.90 -0.27
C ASP A 2 -11.31 -7.29 1.08
N ILE A 3 -11.16 -5.96 1.10
CA ILE A 3 -10.77 -5.20 2.29
C ILE A 3 -11.87 -5.29 3.37
N GLY A 4 -13.14 -5.34 2.96
CA GLY A 4 -14.28 -5.48 3.88
C GLY A 4 -14.20 -6.76 4.70
N LYS A 5 -13.94 -7.89 4.04
CA LYS A 5 -13.71 -9.18 4.72
C LYS A 5 -12.51 -9.13 5.65
N ARG A 6 -11.41 -8.47 5.27
CA ARG A 6 -10.23 -8.35 6.13
C ARG A 6 -10.51 -7.54 7.40
N ILE A 7 -11.22 -6.42 7.27
CA ILE A 7 -11.66 -5.61 8.41
C ILE A 7 -12.53 -6.45 9.36
N ARG A 8 -13.50 -7.19 8.81
CA ARG A 8 -14.36 -8.09 9.59
C ARG A 8 -13.57 -9.17 10.33
N GLN A 9 -12.64 -9.84 9.66
CA GLN A 9 -11.80 -10.87 10.27
C GLN A 9 -10.99 -10.32 11.44
N LEU A 10 -10.32 -9.17 11.27
CA LEU A 10 -9.55 -8.54 12.34
C LEU A 10 -10.44 -8.12 13.52
N ARG A 11 -11.65 -7.64 13.23
CA ARG A 11 -12.65 -7.29 14.24
C ARG A 11 -13.06 -8.52 15.06
N GLU A 12 -13.40 -9.62 14.37
CA GLU A 12 -13.87 -10.87 15.00
C GLU A 12 -12.75 -11.55 15.81
N VAL A 13 -11.51 -11.58 15.31
CA VAL A 13 -10.34 -12.11 16.05
C VAL A 13 -10.09 -11.33 17.35
N LYS A 14 -10.41 -10.03 17.37
CA LYS A 14 -10.31 -9.18 18.57
C LYS A 14 -11.55 -9.23 19.47
N GLY A 15 -12.55 -10.04 19.14
CA GLY A 15 -13.79 -10.14 19.91
C GLY A 15 -14.64 -8.86 19.90
N LEU A 16 -14.45 -7.99 18.91
CA LEU A 16 -15.15 -6.71 18.82
C LEU A 16 -16.45 -6.85 18.02
N SER A 17 -17.52 -6.19 18.47
CA SER A 17 -18.74 -5.99 17.69
C SER A 17 -18.60 -4.79 16.75
N GLN A 18 -19.48 -4.68 15.76
CA GLN A 18 -19.53 -3.48 14.90
C GLN A 18 -19.86 -2.22 15.73
N GLY A 19 -20.61 -2.35 16.82
CA GLY A 19 -20.89 -1.25 17.75
C GLY A 19 -19.65 -0.81 18.53
N ASP A 20 -18.71 -1.73 18.82
CA ASP A 20 -17.44 -1.38 19.43
C ASP A 20 -16.57 -0.58 18.45
N ILE A 21 -16.55 -0.98 17.17
CA ILE A 21 -15.85 -0.21 16.13
C ILE A 21 -16.49 1.16 15.95
N GLU A 22 -17.81 1.29 15.99
CA GLU A 22 -18.50 2.58 15.93
C GLU A 22 -18.02 3.51 17.06
N ARG A 23 -18.04 3.04 18.31
CA ARG A 23 -17.57 3.83 19.46
C ARG A 23 -16.09 4.22 19.36
N ARG A 24 -15.25 3.34 18.81
CA ARG A 24 -13.79 3.56 18.70
C ARG A 24 -13.38 4.42 17.50
N SER A 25 -14.09 4.32 16.39
CA SER A 25 -13.73 4.98 15.11
C SER A 25 -14.52 6.25 14.81
N GLY A 26 -15.67 6.43 15.49
CA GLY A 26 -16.65 7.47 15.16
C GLY A 26 -17.37 7.24 13.81
N LEU A 27 -17.24 6.06 13.21
CA LEU A 27 -17.98 5.67 12.01
C LEU A 27 -19.33 5.05 12.41
N LEU A 28 -20.40 5.41 11.70
CA LEU A 28 -21.72 4.82 11.95
C LEU A 28 -21.71 3.30 11.74
N ARG A 29 -22.37 2.56 12.62
CA ARG A 29 -22.50 1.09 12.55
C ARG A 29 -23.07 0.62 11.21
N SER A 30 -24.04 1.36 10.65
CA SER A 30 -24.61 1.08 9.33
C SER A 30 -23.55 1.18 8.23
N TYR A 31 -22.67 2.18 8.30
CA TYR A 31 -21.55 2.34 7.37
C TYR A 31 -20.55 1.19 7.53
N ILE A 32 -20.18 0.85 8.76
CA ILE A 32 -19.28 -0.28 9.07
C ILE A 32 -19.83 -1.59 8.47
N SER A 33 -21.13 -1.86 8.68
CA SER A 33 -21.77 -3.06 8.12
C SER A 33 -21.72 -3.10 6.60
N ARG A 34 -21.92 -1.97 5.90
CA ARG A 34 -21.81 -1.93 4.44
C ARG A 34 -20.37 -2.15 3.96
N VAL A 35 -19.38 -1.61 4.67
CA VAL A 35 -17.96 -1.83 4.37
C VAL A 35 -17.59 -3.30 4.56
N GLU A 36 -17.92 -3.89 5.71
CA GLU A 36 -17.63 -5.30 6.01
C GLU A 36 -18.36 -6.26 5.06
N GLY A 37 -19.54 -5.88 4.58
CA GLY A 37 -20.32 -6.63 3.59
C GLY A 37 -19.88 -6.43 2.13
N GLY A 38 -18.89 -5.56 1.87
CA GLY A 38 -18.39 -5.29 0.52
C GLY A 38 -19.30 -4.37 -0.33
N TYR A 39 -20.35 -3.79 0.24
CA TYR A 39 -21.27 -2.87 -0.44
C TYR A 39 -20.72 -1.44 -0.57
N THR A 40 -19.61 -1.13 0.11
CA THR A 40 -19.00 0.20 0.07
C THR A 40 -17.50 0.12 0.24
N THR A 41 -16.77 0.77 -0.64
CA THR A 41 -15.31 0.89 -0.57
C THR A 41 -14.94 2.09 0.31
N PRO A 42 -14.23 1.90 1.43
CA PRO A 42 -13.79 3.00 2.29
C PRO A 42 -12.67 3.82 1.64
N SER A 43 -12.61 5.12 1.96
CA SER A 43 -11.46 5.97 1.60
C SER A 43 -10.21 5.60 2.42
N LEU A 44 -9.03 6.08 2.01
CA LEU A 44 -7.80 5.88 2.80
C LEU A 44 -7.92 6.49 4.21
N ALA A 45 -8.53 7.67 4.33
CA ALA A 45 -8.78 8.30 5.63
C ALA A 45 -9.73 7.46 6.50
N THR A 46 -10.71 6.80 5.88
CA THR A 46 -11.61 5.87 6.57
C THR A 46 -10.89 4.59 6.99
N LEU A 47 -9.99 4.06 6.15
CA LEU A 47 -9.16 2.90 6.50
C LEU A 47 -8.27 3.19 7.71
N ASP A 48 -7.74 4.41 7.84
CA ASP A 48 -6.97 4.82 9.02
C ASP A 48 -7.83 4.82 10.29
N LYS A 49 -9.09 5.25 10.21
CA LYS A 49 -10.05 5.15 11.33
C LYS A 49 -10.33 3.70 11.73
N PHE A 50 -10.52 2.80 10.76
CA PHE A 50 -10.65 1.38 11.04
C PHE A 50 -9.39 0.80 11.69
N ALA A 51 -8.21 1.13 11.16
CA ALA A 51 -6.94 0.65 11.68
C ALA A 51 -6.73 1.07 13.14
N LYS A 52 -7.00 2.34 13.46
CA LYS A 52 -6.98 2.87 14.83
C LYS A 52 -7.95 2.15 15.75
N ALA A 53 -9.21 1.98 15.34
CA ALA A 53 -10.22 1.29 16.15
C ALA A 53 -9.91 -0.19 16.37
N LEU A 54 -9.26 -0.82 15.40
CA LEU A 54 -8.78 -2.20 15.46
C LEU A 54 -7.41 -2.33 16.11
N GLU A 55 -6.73 -1.24 16.48
CA GLU A 55 -5.38 -1.23 17.04
C GLU A 55 -4.39 -2.04 16.16
N VAL A 56 -4.39 -1.73 14.86
CA VAL A 56 -3.51 -2.32 13.83
C VAL A 56 -2.90 -1.21 12.98
N GLN A 57 -1.84 -1.53 12.24
CA GLN A 57 -1.32 -0.61 11.24
C GLN A 57 -2.18 -0.67 9.96
N THR A 58 -2.40 0.45 9.30
CA THR A 58 -3.29 0.55 8.12
C THR A 58 -2.94 -0.44 7.01
N TYR A 59 -1.65 -0.74 6.80
CA TYR A 59 -1.23 -1.74 5.80
C TYR A 59 -1.77 -3.15 6.11
N GLN A 60 -2.05 -3.49 7.37
CA GLN A 60 -2.53 -4.82 7.76
C GLN A 60 -3.98 -5.08 7.29
N LEU A 61 -4.72 -4.01 7.00
CA LEU A 61 -6.02 -4.09 6.31
C LEU A 61 -5.87 -4.44 4.83
N LEU A 62 -4.69 -4.16 4.27
CA LEU A 62 -4.35 -4.34 2.86
C LEU A 62 -3.50 -5.59 2.59
N PHE A 63 -2.95 -6.22 3.63
CA PHE A 63 -2.03 -7.35 3.49
C PHE A 63 -2.76 -8.68 3.58
N GLN A 64 -2.53 -9.57 2.60
CA GLN A 64 -3.14 -10.90 2.51
C GLN A 64 -2.23 -12.05 2.96
N GLY A 65 -1.04 -11.76 3.49
CA GLY A 65 -0.11 -12.77 4.01
C GLY A 65 -0.09 -12.85 5.54
N GLU A 66 0.60 -13.87 6.07
CA GLU A 66 0.97 -13.93 7.48
C GLU A 66 2.27 -13.15 7.75
N GLY A 67 2.40 -12.60 8.95
CA GLY A 67 3.55 -11.81 9.36
C GLY A 67 3.57 -10.38 8.81
N ARG A 68 4.76 -9.75 8.85
CA ARG A 68 4.98 -8.43 8.23
C ARG A 68 5.18 -8.63 6.73
N PRO A 69 4.63 -7.76 5.87
CA PRO A 69 4.99 -7.75 4.46
C PRO A 69 6.50 -7.75 4.36
N VAL A 70 7.04 -8.73 3.63
CA VAL A 70 8.45 -8.66 3.24
C VAL A 70 8.54 -7.37 2.44
N VAL A 71 9.27 -6.39 2.98
CA VAL A 71 9.58 -5.17 2.23
C VAL A 71 10.10 -5.67 0.92
N ALA A 72 9.43 -5.32 -0.19
CA ALA A 72 9.96 -5.63 -1.51
C ALA A 72 11.41 -5.20 -1.43
N ARG A 73 12.36 -6.14 -1.60
CA ARG A 73 13.75 -5.76 -1.79
C ARG A 73 13.72 -4.96 -3.08
N LEU A 74 13.51 -3.65 -2.95
CA LEU A 74 13.99 -2.72 -3.93
C LEU A 74 15.44 -3.15 -4.12
N PRO A 75 15.87 -3.44 -5.36
CA PRO A 75 17.25 -3.82 -5.60
C PRO A 75 18.09 -2.85 -4.78
N GLU A 76 18.86 -3.42 -3.86
CA GLU A 76 19.60 -2.65 -2.88
C GLU A 76 20.32 -1.56 -3.69
N GLN A 77 20.10 -0.29 -3.39
CA GLN A 77 20.94 0.74 -4.00
C GLN A 77 22.42 0.56 -3.57
N ALA A 78 22.70 -0.43 -2.71
CA ALA A 78 24.02 -0.96 -2.47
C ALA A 78 24.62 -1.50 -3.78
N GLY A 79 25.57 -0.75 -4.30
CA GLY A 79 26.31 -1.10 -5.49
C GLY A 79 26.24 -0.05 -6.60
N LEU A 80 25.33 0.94 -6.53
CA LEU A 80 25.42 2.06 -7.45
C LEU A 80 26.67 2.89 -7.12
N SER A 81 27.71 2.71 -7.93
CA SER A 81 28.89 3.57 -7.90
C SER A 81 28.46 5.03 -8.07
N LYS A 82 29.28 5.99 -7.58
CA LYS A 82 29.01 7.43 -7.74
C LYS A 82 28.60 7.81 -9.18
N PRO A 83 29.20 7.25 -10.24
CA PRO A 83 28.74 7.43 -11.62
C PRO A 83 27.28 7.03 -11.86
N VAL A 84 26.84 5.85 -11.42
CA VAL A 84 25.47 5.36 -11.67
C VAL A 84 24.45 6.23 -10.94
N LYS A 85 24.75 6.67 -9.71
CA LYS A 85 23.89 7.63 -8.98
C LYS A 85 23.73 8.95 -9.73
N ARG A 86 24.81 9.42 -10.37
CA ARG A 86 24.78 10.66 -11.18
C ARG A 86 23.92 10.48 -12.44
N VAL A 87 24.01 9.33 -13.10
CA VAL A 87 23.16 9.00 -14.26
C VAL A 87 21.68 8.95 -13.88
N VAL A 88 21.33 8.32 -12.75
CA VAL A 88 19.94 8.28 -12.26
C VAL A 88 19.42 9.69 -11.99
N LYS A 89 20.18 10.53 -11.29
CA LYS A 89 19.79 11.92 -11.00
C LYS A 89 19.59 12.75 -12.28
N LEU A 90 20.48 12.57 -13.26
CA LEU A 90 20.34 13.23 -14.57
C LEU A 90 19.08 12.74 -15.30
N PHE A 91 18.84 11.44 -15.32
CA PHE A 91 17.65 10.84 -15.95
C PHE A 91 16.35 11.38 -15.33
N GLU A 92 16.29 11.48 -14.01
CA GLU A 92 15.15 12.06 -13.29
C GLU A 92 14.93 13.55 -13.60
N SER A 93 15.97 14.30 -13.99
CA SER A 93 15.84 15.71 -14.38
C SER A 93 15.45 15.93 -15.86
N MET A 94 15.46 14.88 -16.69
CA MET A 94 15.18 14.97 -18.12
C MET A 94 13.68 14.99 -18.46
N SER A 95 13.33 15.56 -19.62
CA SER A 95 11.99 15.46 -20.22
C SER A 95 11.64 14.00 -20.58
N SER A 96 10.34 13.71 -20.70
CA SER A 96 9.84 12.39 -21.09
C SER A 96 10.42 11.91 -22.43
N THR A 97 10.57 12.82 -23.40
CA THR A 97 11.20 12.53 -24.70
C THR A 97 12.65 12.10 -24.55
N ASN A 98 13.45 12.84 -23.77
CA ASN A 98 14.87 12.54 -23.56
C ASN A 98 15.05 11.23 -22.77
N ARG A 99 14.21 10.98 -21.77
CA ARG A 99 14.19 9.69 -21.04
C ARG A 99 13.91 8.52 -21.99
N LYS A 100 12.92 8.66 -22.88
CA LYS A 100 12.55 7.63 -23.86
C LYS A 100 13.68 7.35 -24.85
N LEU A 101 14.35 8.40 -25.34
CA LEU A 101 15.52 8.26 -26.21
C LEU A 101 16.65 7.52 -25.49
N LEU A 102 16.97 7.91 -24.26
CA LEU A 102 18.07 7.33 -23.48
C LEU A 102 17.81 5.85 -23.17
N LEU A 103 16.57 5.47 -22.80
CA LEU A 103 16.18 4.06 -22.63
C LEU A 103 16.28 3.27 -23.95
N THR A 104 15.89 3.88 -25.08
CA THR A 104 16.00 3.25 -26.40
C THR A 104 17.47 3.00 -26.76
N MET A 105 18.35 3.98 -26.55
CA MET A 105 19.78 3.82 -26.77
C MET A 105 20.36 2.73 -25.87
N ALA A 106 20.09 2.79 -24.56
CA ALA A 106 20.56 1.79 -23.61
C ALA A 106 20.10 0.37 -23.98
N SER A 107 18.86 0.20 -24.45
CA SER A 107 18.34 -1.10 -24.91
C SER A 107 19.02 -1.61 -26.18
N LYS A 108 19.51 -0.72 -27.05
CA LYS A 108 20.31 -1.09 -28.23
C LYS A 108 21.72 -1.54 -27.85
N PHE A 109 22.32 -0.93 -26.83
CA PHE A 109 23.64 -1.32 -26.33
C PHE A 109 23.62 -2.55 -25.40
N ALA A 110 22.48 -2.86 -24.78
CA ALA A 110 22.33 -4.00 -23.88
C ALA A 110 21.91 -5.31 -24.56
N LYS A 111 21.54 -5.26 -25.85
CA LYS A 111 21.38 -6.48 -26.65
C LYS A 111 22.79 -7.00 -27.04
N PRO A 112 23.07 -8.30 -26.87
CA PRO A 112 24.35 -8.89 -27.25
C PRO A 112 24.62 -8.76 -28.75
#